data_AF-A0A559RMX0-F1
#
_entry.id   AF-A0A559RMX0-F1
#
_cell.length_a   1.000
_cell.length_b   1.000
_cell.length_c   1.000
_cell.angle_alpha   90.00
_cell.angle_beta   90.00
_cell.angle_gamma   90.00
#
_symmetry.space_group_name_H-M   'P 1'
#
loop_
_entity.id
_entity.type
_entity.pdbx_description
1 polymer ?
#
loop_
_entity_poly.entity_id
_entity_poly.type
_entity_poly.pdbx_seq_one_letter_code
_entity_poly.pdbx_strand_id
1 'polypeptide(L)'
;MKEKENIPKDSGFKIPESYFGKSFTSIKDRIELEKAIPSDSNNFGFKVPHDYFELNETILKNRIAFEQKVNGQLSQGFEVPDGYFEKLNFDINILSRKQNAPIAFENKKSKVITLKKYIYPAIAIAATFLLLFSVFATQDSTNGIESIEVASITEYFDKHDSTFYETDLEELLTEEDLRSLESDVAVEETLLIDYLEDRTDSYDFYMQ
;
A
#
# COMPACT_ATOMS: atom_id res chain seq x y z
N MET A 1 -59.67 2.34 -2.62
CA MET A 1 -58.82 2.35 -3.84
C MET A 1 -57.54 3.07 -3.47
N LYS A 2 -56.40 2.36 -3.40
CA LYS A 2 -55.10 2.97 -3.06
C LYS A 2 -54.36 3.32 -4.35
N GLU A 3 -53.88 4.56 -4.36
CA GLU A 3 -53.12 5.27 -5.38
C GLU A 3 -51.87 4.46 -5.80
N LYS A 4 -51.68 4.29 -7.12
CA LYS A 4 -50.48 3.65 -7.68
C LYS A 4 -49.37 4.70 -7.76
N GLU A 5 -48.41 4.58 -6.86
CA GLU A 5 -47.19 5.37 -6.84
C GLU A 5 -46.42 5.17 -8.16
N ASN A 6 -46.08 6.28 -8.81
CA ASN A 6 -45.52 6.32 -10.15
C ASN A 6 -43.98 6.20 -10.06
N ILE A 7 -43.46 4.98 -10.19
CA ILE A 7 -42.01 4.74 -10.13
C ILE A 7 -41.37 5.38 -11.38
N PRO A 8 -40.39 6.29 -11.22
CA PRO A 8 -39.69 6.88 -12.35
C PRO A 8 -38.99 5.78 -13.16
N LYS A 9 -39.26 5.74 -14.47
CA LYS A 9 -38.78 4.70 -15.40
C LYS A 9 -37.27 4.72 -15.66
N ASP A 10 -36.56 5.69 -15.12
CA ASP A 10 -35.13 5.89 -15.33
C ASP A 10 -34.44 6.00 -13.97
N SER A 11 -33.74 4.94 -13.57
CA SER A 11 -32.95 4.91 -12.33
C SER A 11 -31.66 5.74 -12.45
N GLY A 12 -31.38 6.35 -13.60
CA GLY A 12 -30.14 7.09 -13.87
C GLY A 12 -28.89 6.19 -13.94
N PHE A 13 -29.06 4.88 -13.76
CA PHE A 13 -27.96 3.92 -13.73
C PHE A 13 -27.78 3.32 -15.12
N LYS A 14 -26.71 3.74 -15.82
CA LYS A 14 -26.36 3.17 -17.13
C LYS A 14 -25.32 2.08 -16.94
N ILE A 15 -25.64 0.88 -17.41
CA ILE A 15 -24.69 -0.22 -17.44
C ILE A 15 -23.64 0.09 -18.54
N PRO A 16 -22.34 0.04 -18.22
CA PRO A 16 -21.29 0.22 -19.22
C PRO A 16 -21.40 -0.78 -20.36
N GLU A 17 -21.06 -0.32 -21.56
CA GLU A 17 -21.04 -1.17 -22.75
C GLU A 17 -20.11 -2.37 -22.52
N SER A 18 -20.57 -3.55 -22.93
CA SER A 18 -19.83 -4.82 -22.79
C SER A 18 -19.56 -5.31 -21.36
N TYR A 19 -20.12 -4.70 -20.29
CA TYR A 19 -19.96 -5.18 -18.92
C TYR A 19 -20.37 -6.66 -18.76
N PHE A 20 -21.56 -6.99 -19.26
CA PHE A 20 -22.07 -8.36 -19.24
C PHE A 20 -21.46 -9.24 -20.34
N GLY A 21 -21.09 -8.65 -21.47
CA GLY A 21 -20.44 -9.37 -22.57
C GLY A 21 -19.10 -9.95 -22.16
N LYS A 22 -18.23 -9.14 -21.53
CA LYS A 22 -16.91 -9.59 -21.05
C LYS A 22 -17.02 -10.67 -19.98
N SER A 23 -17.97 -10.51 -19.05
CA SER A 23 -18.24 -11.52 -18.01
C SER A 23 -18.68 -12.85 -18.62
N PHE A 24 -19.57 -12.82 -19.61
CA PHE A 24 -20.06 -14.03 -20.27
C PHE A 24 -18.96 -14.74 -21.08
N THR A 25 -18.16 -13.97 -21.82
CA THR A 25 -17.01 -14.52 -22.55
C THR A 25 -16.00 -15.14 -21.59
N SER A 26 -15.62 -14.46 -20.51
CA SER A 26 -14.66 -15.00 -19.54
C SER A 26 -15.14 -16.28 -18.86
N ILE A 27 -16.44 -16.38 -18.54
CA ILE A 27 -17.03 -17.60 -17.98
C ILE A 27 -16.99 -18.73 -19.02
N LYS A 28 -17.35 -18.45 -20.27
CA LYS A 28 -17.34 -19.44 -21.35
C LYS A 28 -15.92 -19.96 -21.62
N ASP A 29 -14.94 -19.07 -21.70
CA ASP A 29 -13.54 -19.41 -21.93
C ASP A 29 -13.01 -20.30 -20.80
N ARG A 30 -13.34 -19.98 -19.54
CA ARG A 30 -12.95 -20.81 -18.37
C ARG A 30 -13.55 -22.21 -18.42
N ILE A 31 -14.83 -22.34 -18.79
CA ILE A 31 -15.50 -23.64 -18.92
C ILE A 31 -14.88 -24.46 -20.06
N GLU A 32 -14.49 -23.82 -21.16
CA GLU A 32 -13.87 -24.49 -22.30
C GLU A 32 -12.45 -24.97 -21.97
N LEU A 33 -11.67 -24.15 -21.25
CA LEU A 33 -10.36 -24.52 -20.72
C LEU A 33 -10.46 -25.68 -19.72
N GLU A 34 -11.43 -25.65 -18.80
CA GLU A 34 -11.65 -26.70 -17.81
C GLU A 34 -12.03 -28.04 -18.48
N LYS A 35 -12.82 -28.02 -19.56
CA LYS A 35 -13.16 -29.21 -20.34
C LYS A 35 -12.00 -29.74 -21.18
N ALA A 36 -11.04 -28.89 -21.56
CA ALA A 36 -9.87 -29.27 -22.33
C ALA A 36 -8.77 -29.90 -21.45
N ILE A 37 -8.86 -29.79 -20.12
CA ILE A 37 -7.95 -30.43 -19.17
C ILE A 37 -8.40 -31.89 -18.94
N PRO A 38 -7.52 -32.89 -19.14
CA PRO A 38 -7.86 -34.29 -18.88
C PRO A 38 -8.21 -34.53 -17.41
N SER A 39 -9.34 -35.19 -17.15
CA SER A 39 -9.89 -35.44 -15.80
C SER A 39 -8.98 -36.22 -14.84
N ASP A 40 -7.90 -36.85 -15.33
CA ASP A 40 -6.94 -37.60 -14.53
C ASP A 40 -5.81 -36.73 -13.93
N SER A 41 -5.80 -35.44 -14.24
CA SER A 41 -4.84 -34.49 -13.65
C SER A 41 -5.32 -34.02 -12.27
N ASN A 42 -5.11 -34.87 -11.26
CA ASN A 42 -5.22 -34.58 -9.82
C ASN A 42 -4.31 -33.42 -9.32
N ASN A 43 -3.85 -32.53 -10.21
CA ASN A 43 -2.87 -31.48 -9.97
C ASN A 43 -3.35 -30.05 -10.26
N PHE A 44 -4.59 -29.84 -10.69
CA PHE A 44 -5.13 -28.48 -10.94
C PHE A 44 -6.08 -27.95 -9.86
N GLY A 45 -6.17 -28.62 -8.70
CA GLY A 45 -6.85 -28.07 -7.52
C GLY A 45 -5.88 -27.29 -6.64
N PHE A 46 -6.35 -26.23 -5.97
CA PHE A 46 -5.61 -25.63 -4.85
C PHE A 46 -5.43 -26.69 -3.77
N LYS A 47 -4.21 -27.22 -3.67
CA LYS A 47 -3.84 -28.16 -2.60
C LYS A 47 -3.41 -27.34 -1.40
N VAL A 48 -3.95 -27.68 -0.23
CA VAL A 48 -3.44 -27.15 1.02
C VAL A 48 -1.99 -27.65 1.18
N PRO A 49 -1.02 -26.79 1.54
CA PRO A 49 0.34 -27.22 1.82
C PRO A 49 0.40 -28.34 2.85
N HIS A 50 1.42 -29.18 2.73
CA HIS A 50 1.69 -30.20 3.74
C HIS A 50 1.81 -29.53 5.13
N ASP A 51 1.19 -30.16 6.14
CA ASP A 51 1.21 -29.74 7.55
C ASP A 51 0.61 -28.36 7.89
N TYR A 52 -0.17 -27.75 6.98
CA TYR A 52 -0.78 -26.44 7.23
C TYR A 52 -1.60 -26.39 8.52
N PHE A 53 -2.41 -27.42 8.77
CA PHE A 53 -3.30 -27.44 9.92
C PHE A 53 -2.56 -27.80 11.21
N GLU A 54 -1.62 -28.74 11.13
CA GLU A 54 -0.80 -29.24 12.21
C GLU A 54 0.16 -28.16 12.73
N LEU A 55 0.77 -27.40 11.82
CA LEU A 55 1.63 -26.26 12.15
C LEU A 55 0.82 -25.15 12.81
N ASN A 56 -0.36 -24.82 12.29
CA ASN A 56 -1.23 -23.79 12.86
C ASN A 56 -1.69 -24.17 14.28
N GLU A 57 -2.13 -25.41 14.48
CA GLU A 57 -2.50 -25.91 15.80
C GLU A 57 -1.33 -25.82 16.80
N THR A 58 -0.13 -26.20 16.35
CA THR A 58 1.10 -26.13 17.16
C THR A 58 1.45 -24.69 17.52
N ILE A 59 1.41 -23.77 16.54
CA ILE A 59 1.66 -22.34 16.75
C ILE A 59 0.66 -21.75 17.75
N LEU A 60 -0.63 -22.05 17.58
CA LEU A 60 -1.67 -21.54 18.47
C LEU A 60 -1.49 -22.05 19.90
N LYS A 61 -1.23 -23.35 20.08
CA LYS A 61 -0.95 -23.93 21.41
C LYS A 61 0.27 -23.32 22.07
N ASN A 62 1.35 -23.15 21.31
CA ASN A 62 2.58 -22.54 21.81
C ASN A 62 2.35 -21.09 22.22
N ARG A 63 1.58 -20.33 21.44
CA ARG A 63 1.22 -18.95 21.76
C ARG A 63 0.38 -18.85 23.03
N ILE A 64 -0.65 -19.68 23.18
CA ILE A 64 -1.47 -19.72 24.40
C ILE A 64 -0.63 -20.12 25.61
N ALA A 65 0.22 -21.14 25.48
CA ALA A 65 1.10 -21.57 26.57
C ALA A 65 2.13 -20.50 26.96
N PHE A 66 2.64 -19.75 25.98
CA PHE A 66 3.51 -18.60 26.21
C PHE A 66 2.77 -17.48 26.92
N GLU A 67 1.61 -17.05 26.41
CA GLU A 67 0.78 -16.00 27.02
C GLU A 67 0.38 -16.36 28.46
N GLN A 68 0.04 -17.62 28.73
CA GLN A 68 -0.26 -18.11 30.09
C GLN A 68 0.96 -18.08 31.02
N LYS A 69 2.17 -18.35 30.52
CA LYS A 69 3.41 -18.26 31.31
C LYS A 69 3.84 -16.83 31.58
N VAL A 70 3.43 -15.89 30.73
CA VAL A 70 3.78 -14.46 30.80
C VAL A 70 2.69 -13.62 31.49
N ASN A 71 1.61 -14.23 32.01
CA ASN A 71 0.46 -13.62 32.71
C ASN A 71 0.84 -12.83 34.00
N GLY A 72 1.55 -11.72 33.80
CA GLY A 72 2.04 -10.81 34.83
C GLY A 72 3.00 -9.74 34.30
N GLN A 73 3.55 -9.88 33.08
CA GLN A 73 4.43 -8.87 32.46
C GLN A 73 3.84 -8.21 31.21
N LEU A 74 2.76 -8.75 30.65
CA LEU A 74 2.06 -8.15 29.51
C LEU A 74 0.86 -7.33 29.98
N SER A 75 1.10 -6.25 30.70
CA SER A 75 0.09 -5.20 30.97
C SER A 75 -0.21 -4.35 29.71
N GLN A 76 0.00 -4.91 28.51
CA GLN A 76 -0.13 -4.24 27.23
C GLN A 76 -1.27 -4.84 26.39
N GLY A 77 -2.28 -5.42 27.05
CA GLY A 77 -3.56 -5.69 26.42
C GLY A 77 -4.38 -4.40 26.27
N PHE A 78 -5.37 -4.42 25.38
CA PHE A 78 -6.37 -3.35 25.31
C PHE A 78 -7.27 -3.43 26.54
N GLU A 79 -6.95 -2.65 27.56
CA GLU A 79 -7.83 -2.47 28.70
C GLU A 79 -9.02 -1.59 28.27
N VAL A 80 -10.21 -1.98 28.70
CA VAL A 80 -11.39 -1.14 28.50
C VAL A 80 -11.23 0.09 29.39
N PRO A 81 -11.24 1.32 28.85
CA PRO A 81 -11.14 2.50 29.66
C PRO A 81 -12.25 2.56 30.72
N ASP A 82 -11.89 2.99 31.92
CA ASP A 82 -12.84 3.21 33.01
C ASP A 82 -14.01 4.08 32.53
N GLY A 83 -15.24 3.61 32.78
CA GLY A 83 -16.44 4.37 32.46
C GLY A 83 -16.91 4.28 31.00
N TYR A 84 -16.26 3.48 30.13
CA TYR A 84 -16.63 3.35 28.72
C TYR A 84 -18.11 2.99 28.54
N PHE A 85 -18.58 1.97 29.24
CA PHE A 85 -19.95 1.48 29.09
C PHE A 85 -20.98 2.41 29.73
N GLU A 86 -20.63 3.06 30.83
CA GLU A 86 -21.44 4.08 31.50
C GLU A 86 -21.67 5.27 30.56
N LYS A 87 -20.59 5.75 29.92
CA LYS A 87 -20.67 6.85 28.95
C LYS A 87 -21.46 6.46 27.70
N LEU A 88 -21.23 5.26 27.17
CA LEU A 88 -21.97 4.75 26.01
C LEU A 88 -23.48 4.68 26.30
N ASN A 89 -23.85 4.14 27.46
CA ASN A 89 -25.25 4.05 27.89
C ASN A 89 -25.86 5.44 28.10
N PHE A 90 -25.10 6.38 28.67
CA PHE A 90 -25.55 7.76 28.83
C PHE A 90 -25.82 8.44 27.47
N ASP A 91 -24.90 8.31 26.51
CA ASP A 91 -25.01 8.89 25.17
C ASP A 91 -26.23 8.32 24.41
N ILE A 92 -26.44 6.99 24.45
CA ILE A 92 -27.61 6.34 23.87
C ILE A 92 -28.92 6.88 24.48
N ASN A 93 -28.98 6.99 25.80
CA ASN A 93 -30.17 7.50 26.50
C ASN A 93 -30.50 8.98 26.20
N ILE A 94 -29.50 9.80 25.87
CA ILE A 94 -29.74 11.18 25.42
C ILE A 94 -30.32 11.19 24.01
N LEU A 95 -29.76 10.38 23.10
CA LEU A 95 -30.20 10.31 21.72
C LEU A 95 -31.65 9.81 21.61
N SER A 96 -32.01 8.79 22.40
CA SER A 96 -33.39 8.27 22.45
C SER A 96 -34.40 9.28 23.01
N ARG A 97 -33.97 10.15 23.94
CA ARG A 97 -34.83 11.24 24.46
C ARG A 97 -35.06 12.36 23.44
N LYS A 98 -34.06 12.69 22.62
CA LYS A 98 -34.21 13.68 21.55
C LYS A 98 -35.18 13.25 20.45
N GLN A 99 -35.36 11.95 20.22
CA GLN A 99 -36.29 11.42 19.22
C GLN A 99 -37.77 11.51 19.66
N ASN A 100 -38.04 11.56 20.97
CA ASN A 100 -39.40 11.51 21.53
C ASN A 100 -39.86 12.82 22.19
N ALA A 101 -39.04 13.88 22.18
CA ALA A 101 -39.45 15.20 22.63
C ALA A 101 -40.24 15.92 21.51
N PRO A 102 -41.41 16.53 21.78
CA PRO A 102 -42.04 17.40 20.82
C PRO A 102 -41.08 18.54 20.50
N ILE A 103 -40.76 18.69 19.21
CA ILE A 103 -39.78 19.66 18.74
C ILE A 103 -40.35 21.06 18.95
N ALA A 104 -40.10 21.65 20.11
CA ALA A 104 -40.32 23.08 20.34
C ALA A 104 -39.23 23.83 19.59
N PHE A 105 -39.50 24.16 18.33
CA PHE A 105 -38.68 25.10 17.58
C PHE A 105 -38.86 26.49 18.19
N GLU A 106 -38.05 26.81 19.20
CA GLU A 106 -37.87 28.21 19.59
C GLU A 106 -37.21 28.92 18.40
N ASN A 107 -37.98 29.76 17.72
CA ASN A 107 -37.59 30.51 16.52
C ASN A 107 -36.56 31.60 16.87
N LYS A 108 -35.40 31.22 17.41
CA LYS A 108 -34.27 32.14 17.55
C LYS A 108 -33.62 32.27 16.18
N LYS A 109 -34.05 33.29 15.41
CA LYS A 109 -33.43 33.67 14.14
C LYS A 109 -31.92 33.77 14.34
N SER A 110 -31.17 32.81 13.80
CA SER A 110 -29.72 32.84 13.83
C SER A 110 -29.24 33.99 12.96
N LYS A 111 -28.40 34.86 13.52
CA LYS A 111 -27.80 35.97 12.79
C LYS A 111 -26.73 35.39 11.87
N VAL A 112 -27.07 35.18 10.61
CA VAL A 112 -26.11 34.75 9.58
C VAL A 112 -25.17 35.92 9.25
N ILE A 113 -23.87 35.71 9.44
CA ILE A 113 -22.83 36.67 9.07
C ILE A 113 -22.26 36.20 7.72
N THR A 114 -22.42 37.00 6.67
CA THR A 114 -21.91 36.66 5.34
C THR A 114 -20.42 37.01 5.24
N LEU A 115 -19.55 35.99 5.20
CA LEU A 115 -18.08 36.16 5.21
C LEU A 115 -17.48 36.55 3.83
N LYS A 116 -18.31 36.75 2.80
CA LYS A 116 -17.87 36.98 1.42
C LYS A 116 -16.92 38.18 1.24
N LYS A 117 -17.00 39.18 2.13
CA LYS A 117 -16.16 40.39 2.07
C LYS A 117 -14.69 40.13 2.41
N TYR A 118 -14.38 39.08 3.16
CA TYR A 118 -13.02 38.81 3.65
C TYR A 118 -12.26 37.76 2.84
N ILE A 119 -12.91 37.12 1.87
CA ILE A 119 -12.31 36.04 1.08
C ILE A 119 -11.19 36.59 0.16
N TYR A 120 -11.43 37.70 -0.54
CA TYR A 120 -10.46 38.29 -1.48
C TYR A 120 -9.13 38.71 -0.82
N PRO A 121 -9.10 39.49 0.29
CA PRO A 121 -7.83 39.84 0.93
C PRO A 121 -7.16 38.64 1.61
N ALA A 122 -7.92 37.66 2.12
CA ALA A 122 -7.37 36.46 2.73
C ALA A 122 -6.59 35.59 1.72
N ILE A 123 -7.06 35.49 0.48
CA ILE A 123 -6.37 34.76 -0.59
C ILE A 123 -5.02 35.42 -0.91
N ALA A 124 -4.96 36.76 -0.97
CA ALA A 124 -3.72 37.47 -1.24
C ALA A 124 -2.67 37.24 -0.14
N ILE A 125 -3.10 37.25 1.13
CA ILE A 125 -2.23 36.96 2.28
C ILE A 125 -1.76 35.50 2.25
N ALA A 126 -2.66 34.55 1.95
CA ALA A 126 -2.27 33.15 1.84
C ALA A 126 -1.26 32.91 0.70
N ALA A 127 -1.44 33.57 -0.44
CA ALA A 127 -0.53 33.44 -1.59
C ALA A 127 0.89 33.94 -1.28
N THR A 128 1.04 35.01 -0.51
CA THR A 128 2.37 35.49 -0.09
C THR A 128 3.05 34.52 0.87
N PHE A 129 2.31 33.91 1.80
CA PHE A 129 2.85 32.83 2.64
C PHE A 129 3.25 31.61 1.84
N LEU A 130 2.47 31.23 0.81
CA LEU A 130 2.78 30.11 -0.07
C LEU A 130 4.04 30.37 -0.91
N LEU A 131 4.20 31.59 -1.41
CA LEU A 131 5.42 32.00 -2.12
C LEU A 131 6.65 31.97 -1.21
N LEU A 132 6.54 32.50 0.01
CA LEU A 132 7.62 32.45 1.00
C LEU A 132 7.96 30.99 1.34
N PHE A 133 6.94 30.18 1.65
CA PHE A 133 7.12 28.76 1.95
C PHE A 133 7.80 28.00 0.79
N SER A 134 7.43 28.30 -0.46
CA SER A 134 8.04 27.69 -1.65
C SER A 134 9.52 28.04 -1.82
N VAL A 135 9.97 29.21 -1.34
CA VAL A 135 11.37 29.63 -1.43
C VAL A 135 12.21 29.06 -0.29
N PHE A 136 11.62 28.95 0.92
CA PHE A 136 12.34 28.41 2.08
C PHE A 136 12.32 26.87 2.15
N ALA A 137 11.28 26.20 1.62
CA ALA A 137 11.19 24.75 1.62
C ALA A 137 12.12 24.05 0.60
N THR A 138 12.76 24.80 -0.29
CA THR A 138 13.67 24.26 -1.33
C THR A 138 15.15 24.44 -0.99
N GLN A 139 15.50 24.94 0.21
CA GLN A 139 16.89 25.23 0.57
C GLN A 139 17.68 24.06 1.15
N ASP A 140 17.03 22.95 1.51
CA ASP A 140 17.69 21.74 1.99
C ASP A 140 17.59 20.63 0.93
N SER A 141 18.49 20.69 -0.03
CA SER A 141 18.71 19.61 -0.99
C SER A 141 20.13 19.70 -1.51
N THR A 142 21.11 19.44 -0.64
CA THR A 142 22.36 18.84 -1.11
C THR A 142 22.01 17.41 -1.54
N ASN A 143 21.34 17.28 -2.69
CA ASN A 143 20.97 16.01 -3.30
C ASN A 143 22.22 15.44 -3.97
N GLY A 144 23.22 15.10 -3.17
CA GLY A 144 24.25 14.16 -3.55
C GLY A 144 23.70 12.74 -3.43
N ILE A 145 24.25 11.82 -4.22
CA ILE A 145 23.95 10.38 -4.20
C ILE A 145 24.07 9.79 -2.78
N GLU A 146 24.80 10.46 -1.88
CA GLU A 146 24.92 10.16 -0.45
C GLU A 146 23.58 10.12 0.32
N SER A 147 22.53 10.77 -0.21
CA SER A 147 21.19 10.79 0.40
C SER A 147 20.28 9.65 -0.07
N ILE A 148 20.74 8.81 -1.00
CA ILE A 148 19.97 7.69 -1.52
C ILE A 148 20.12 6.50 -0.55
N GLU A 149 19.04 6.15 0.13
CA GLU A 149 19.00 4.97 0.99
C GLU A 149 19.00 3.69 0.16
N VAL A 150 19.79 2.69 0.53
CA VAL A 150 19.88 1.40 -0.20
C VAL A 150 18.50 0.75 -0.38
N ALA A 151 17.61 0.89 0.61
CA ALA A 151 16.23 0.42 0.52
C ALA A 151 15.43 1.05 -0.63
N SER A 152 15.70 2.33 -0.95
CA SER A 152 15.06 3.04 -2.06
C SER A 152 15.57 2.57 -3.42
N ILE A 153 16.84 2.16 -3.50
CA ILE A 153 17.45 1.57 -4.70
C ILE A 153 16.84 0.19 -4.95
N THR A 154 16.74 -0.65 -3.91
CA THR A 154 16.14 -1.99 -4.04
C THR A 154 14.66 -1.91 -4.39
N GLU A 155 13.90 -0.97 -3.80
CA GLU A 155 12.49 -0.77 -4.15
C GLU A 155 12.32 -0.29 -5.60
N TYR A 156 13.24 0.54 -6.10
CA TYR A 156 13.23 0.98 -7.50
C TYR A 156 13.41 -0.20 -8.46
N PHE A 157 14.38 -1.08 -8.20
CA PHE A 157 14.59 -2.29 -9.00
C PHE A 157 13.40 -3.26 -8.87
N ASP A 158 12.92 -3.55 -7.66
CA ASP A 158 11.76 -4.44 -7.44
C ASP A 158 10.48 -3.94 -8.14
N LYS A 159 10.31 -2.61 -8.23
CA LYS A 159 9.16 -1.99 -8.89
C LYS A 159 9.30 -1.97 -10.42
N HIS A 160 10.53 -1.99 -10.94
CA HIS A 160 10.85 -1.92 -12.37
C HIS A 160 11.45 -3.23 -12.94
N ASP A 161 11.39 -4.32 -12.17
CA ASP A 161 12.04 -5.63 -12.38
C ASP A 161 11.66 -6.33 -13.70
N SER A 162 10.66 -5.83 -14.44
CA SER A 162 10.23 -6.44 -15.71
C SER A 162 10.98 -5.98 -16.97
N THR A 163 11.83 -4.95 -16.88
CA THR A 163 12.40 -4.28 -18.08
C THR A 163 13.90 -4.00 -18.04
N PHE A 164 14.63 -4.49 -17.03
CA PHE A 164 16.08 -4.27 -16.94
C PHE A 164 16.79 -5.62 -16.93
N TYR A 165 17.23 -6.08 -18.10
CA TYR A 165 18.06 -7.28 -18.23
C TYR A 165 19.54 -6.88 -18.17
N GLU A 166 20.41 -7.83 -17.80
CA GLU A 166 21.88 -7.63 -17.73
C GLU A 166 22.46 -7.12 -19.08
N THR A 167 21.80 -7.45 -20.20
CA THR A 167 22.14 -6.96 -21.55
C THR A 167 21.81 -5.49 -21.77
N ASP A 168 20.87 -4.90 -21.02
CA ASP A 168 20.48 -3.49 -21.14
C ASP A 168 21.49 -2.59 -20.42
N LEU A 169 22.26 -3.15 -19.48
CA LEU A 169 23.35 -2.45 -18.79
C LEU A 169 24.50 -2.11 -19.74
N GLU A 170 24.73 -2.95 -20.75
CA GLU A 170 25.76 -2.76 -21.79
C GLU A 170 25.41 -1.63 -22.76
N GLU A 171 24.12 -1.38 -23.00
CA GLU A 171 23.66 -0.22 -23.77
C GLU A 171 23.74 1.08 -22.96
N LEU A 172 23.61 0.98 -21.63
CA LEU A 172 23.66 2.12 -20.71
C LEU A 172 25.10 2.54 -20.32
N LEU A 173 26.04 1.60 -20.29
CA LEU A 173 27.45 1.83 -19.97
C LEU A 173 28.25 1.96 -21.27
N THR A 174 28.34 3.18 -21.78
CA THR A 174 29.12 3.43 -23.00
C THR A 174 30.63 3.37 -22.71
N GLU A 175 31.44 3.14 -23.74
CA GLU A 175 32.90 3.18 -23.62
C GLU A 175 33.41 4.54 -23.08
N GLU A 176 32.67 5.63 -23.32
CA GLU A 176 32.99 6.95 -22.77
C GLU A 176 32.77 7.02 -21.26
N ASP A 177 31.67 6.44 -20.77
CA ASP A 177 31.37 6.36 -19.33
C ASP A 177 32.40 5.49 -18.59
N LEU A 178 32.81 4.37 -19.20
CA LEU A 178 33.85 3.50 -18.63
C LEU A 178 35.22 4.18 -18.55
N ARG A 179 35.58 4.97 -19.56
CA ARG A 179 36.84 5.74 -19.56
C ARG A 179 36.81 6.90 -18.56
N SER A 180 35.63 7.47 -18.31
CA SER A 180 35.44 8.45 -17.23
C SER A 180 35.66 7.81 -15.85
N LEU A 181 35.15 6.59 -15.63
CA LEU A 181 35.34 5.86 -14.38
C LEU A 181 36.79 5.44 -14.15
N GLU A 182 37.50 5.02 -15.20
CA GLU A 182 38.94 4.70 -15.16
C GLU A 182 39.80 5.92 -14.76
N SER A 183 39.39 7.13 -15.17
CA SER A 183 40.08 8.37 -14.79
C SER A 183 39.85 8.75 -13.32
N ASP A 184 38.65 8.51 -12.78
CA ASP A 184 38.29 8.88 -11.41
C ASP A 184 38.74 7.83 -10.38
N VAL A 185 38.76 6.56 -10.78
CA VAL A 185 39.27 5.46 -9.98
C VAL A 185 40.63 5.05 -10.54
N ALA A 186 41.69 5.72 -10.08
CA ALA A 186 43.06 5.30 -10.34
C ALA A 186 43.34 3.95 -9.65
N VAL A 187 42.86 2.86 -10.24
CA VAL A 187 43.13 1.51 -9.76
C VAL A 187 44.53 1.13 -10.23
N GLU A 188 45.43 0.89 -9.29
CA GLU A 188 46.75 0.37 -9.62
C GLU A 188 46.59 -1.08 -10.13
N GLU A 189 47.06 -1.35 -11.34
CA GLU A 189 46.92 -2.66 -12.01
C GLU A 189 47.47 -3.81 -11.13
N THR A 190 48.50 -3.52 -10.32
CA THR A 190 49.09 -4.46 -9.36
C THR A 190 48.13 -4.88 -8.25
N LEU A 191 47.32 -3.97 -7.72
CA LEU A 191 46.31 -4.26 -6.69
C LEU A 191 45.10 -5.00 -7.28
N LEU A 192 44.76 -4.71 -8.54
CA LEU A 192 43.71 -5.43 -9.24
C LEU A 192 44.12 -6.89 -9.51
N ILE A 193 45.36 -7.11 -9.93
CA ILE A 193 45.92 -8.44 -10.16
C ILE A 193 45.96 -9.23 -8.85
N ASP A 194 46.43 -8.64 -7.76
CA ASP A 194 46.51 -9.30 -6.44
C ASP A 194 45.11 -9.70 -5.92
N TYR A 195 44.11 -8.81 -6.08
CA TYR A 195 42.72 -9.10 -5.73
C TYR A 195 42.07 -10.19 -6.60
N LEU A 196 42.36 -10.17 -7.91
CA LEU A 196 41.87 -11.19 -8.82
C LEU A 196 42.55 -12.54 -8.54
N GLU A 197 43.84 -12.56 -8.24
CA GLU A 197 44.58 -13.79 -7.91
C GLU A 197 44.04 -14.44 -6.62
N ASP A 198 43.86 -13.65 -5.55
CA ASP A 198 43.25 -14.12 -4.28
C ASP A 198 41.85 -14.73 -4.47
N ARG A 199 41.10 -14.27 -5.50
CA ARG A 199 39.73 -14.73 -5.76
C ARG A 199 39.60 -15.76 -6.88
N THR A 200 40.62 -15.91 -7.72
CA THR A 200 40.62 -16.81 -8.90
C THR A 200 41.20 -18.19 -8.62
N ASP A 201 41.78 -18.40 -7.43
CA ASP A 201 42.30 -19.70 -6.95
C ASP A 201 41.27 -20.86 -6.94
N SER A 202 39.98 -20.60 -7.23
CA SER A 202 38.94 -21.63 -7.23
C SER A 202 38.68 -22.32 -8.57
N TYR A 203 39.38 -21.98 -9.66
CA TYR A 203 39.12 -22.58 -10.98
C TYR A 203 40.01 -23.77 -11.37
N ASP A 204 41.03 -24.11 -10.59
CA ASP A 204 41.92 -25.24 -10.89
C ASP A 204 41.38 -26.61 -10.41
N PHE A 205 40.16 -26.65 -9.84
CA PHE A 205 39.59 -27.86 -9.22
C PHE A 205 38.66 -28.71 -10.13
N TYR A 206 38.40 -28.32 -11.38
CA TYR A 206 37.44 -29.04 -12.26
C TYR A 206 38.01 -29.63 -13.55
N MET A 207 39.33 -29.76 -13.69
CA MET A 207 39.96 -30.40 -14.86
C MET A 207 40.69 -31.70 -14.51
N GLN A 208 40.00 -32.64 -13.86
CA GLN A 208 40.43 -34.05 -13.78
C GLN A 208 39.27 -35.02 -14.06
#